data_AF-A0A7Y0IC27-F1
#
_entry.id   AF-A0A7Y0IC27-F1
#
_cell.length_a   1.000
_cell.length_b   1.000
_cell.length_c   1.000
_cell.angle_alpha   90.00
_cell.angle_beta   90.00
_cell.angle_gamma   90.00
#
_symmetry.space_group_name_H-M   'P 1'
#
loop_
_entity.id
_entity.type
_entity.pdbx_description
1 polymer ?
#
loop_
_entity_poly.entity_id
_entity_poly.type
_entity_poly.pdbx_seq_one_letter_code
_entity_poly.pdbx_strand_id
1 'polypeptide(L)'
;MKIGKRIIQNRNINVNTKHTFDANYKGLHIYVSDDHGHGLAKEKGLIRYWMEVWNWGNGICDCQTWEDCKDINHAIYKAFEGACLL
;
A
#
# COMPACT_ATOMS: atom_id res chain seq x y z
N MET A 1 -3.74 -11.64 -5.75
CA MET A 1 -2.60 -11.44 -4.83
C MET A 1 -2.97 -11.85 -3.41
N LYS A 2 -2.09 -12.54 -2.67
CA LYS A 2 -2.29 -12.91 -1.26
C LYS A 2 -1.40 -12.04 -0.37
N ILE A 3 -1.98 -11.38 0.63
CA ILE A 3 -1.29 -10.54 1.62
C ILE A 3 -1.75 -11.01 3.00
N GLY A 4 -0.83 -11.58 3.79
CA GLY A 4 -1.21 -12.28 5.02
C GLY A 4 -2.25 -13.38 4.76
N LYS A 5 -3.40 -13.31 5.45
CA LYS A 5 -4.56 -14.19 5.23
C LYS A 5 -5.59 -13.64 4.24
N ARG A 6 -5.35 -12.47 3.65
CA ARG A 6 -6.29 -11.78 2.73
C ARG A 6 -5.92 -12.06 1.28
N ILE A 7 -6.94 -12.05 0.41
CA ILE A 7 -6.79 -12.26 -1.02
C ILE A 7 -7.45 -11.09 -1.76
N ILE A 8 -6.65 -10.35 -2.52
CA ILE A 8 -7.12 -9.37 -3.50
C ILE A 8 -7.22 -10.07 -4.85
N GLN A 9 -8.40 -10.07 -5.46
CA GLN A 9 -8.61 -10.67 -6.77
C GLN A 9 -7.98 -9.80 -7.87
N ASN A 10 -7.39 -10.43 -8.90
CA ASN A 10 -6.68 -9.69 -9.95
C ASN A 10 -7.54 -8.65 -10.67
N ARG A 11 -8.85 -8.92 -10.84
CA ARG A 11 -9.81 -7.96 -11.42
C ARG A 11 -9.97 -6.66 -10.62
N ASN A 12 -9.54 -6.64 -9.36
CA ASN A 12 -9.60 -5.46 -8.51
C ASN A 12 -8.23 -4.75 -8.40
N ILE A 13 -7.22 -5.21 -9.13
CA ILE A 13 -5.88 -4.63 -9.12
C ILE A 13 -5.74 -3.80 -10.39
N ASN A 14 -5.59 -2.48 -10.23
CA ASN A 14 -5.41 -1.55 -11.34
C ASN A 14 -3.94 -1.49 -11.75
N VAL A 15 -3.03 -1.46 -10.77
CA VAL A 15 -1.58 -1.40 -10.98
C VAL A 15 -0.89 -2.35 -9.99
N ASN A 16 0.06 -3.14 -10.48
CA ASN A 16 0.92 -3.97 -9.65
C ASN A 16 2.31 -4.06 -10.28
N THR A 17 3.17 -3.13 -9.90
CA THR A 17 4.58 -3.06 -10.33
C THR A 17 5.48 -3.01 -9.11
N LYS A 18 6.81 -3.01 -9.32
CA LYS A 18 7.78 -2.85 -8.23
C LYS A 18 7.76 -1.48 -7.55
N HIS A 19 7.16 -0.48 -8.21
CA HIS A 19 7.13 0.92 -7.77
C HIS A 19 5.77 1.33 -7.24
N THR A 20 4.70 0.80 -7.83
CA THR A 20 3.34 1.23 -7.56
C THR A 20 2.40 0.04 -7.47
N PHE A 21 1.52 0.08 -6.48
CA PHE A 21 0.39 -0.81 -6.30
C PHE A 21 -0.89 0.02 -6.11
N ASP A 22 -1.91 -0.29 -6.88
CA ASP A 22 -3.23 0.33 -6.80
C ASP A 22 -4.29 -0.77 -6.91
N ALA A 23 -5.14 -0.89 -5.89
CA ALA A 23 -6.21 -1.88 -5.90
C ALA A 23 -7.41 -1.47 -5.05
N ASN A 24 -8.55 -2.10 -5.34
CA ASN A 24 -9.76 -2.03 -4.54
C ASN A 24 -9.97 -3.32 -3.73
N TYR A 25 -10.25 -3.20 -2.44
CA TYR A 25 -10.50 -4.34 -1.56
C TYR A 25 -11.60 -4.02 -0.55
N LYS A 26 -12.74 -4.71 -0.66
CA LYS A 26 -13.88 -4.58 0.27
C LYS A 26 -14.35 -3.13 0.51
N GLY A 27 -14.38 -2.31 -0.54
CA GLY A 27 -14.78 -0.90 -0.44
C GLY A 27 -13.66 0.06 -0.05
N LEU A 28 -12.45 -0.46 0.21
CA LEU A 28 -11.25 0.33 0.43
C LEU A 28 -10.44 0.45 -0.85
N HIS A 29 -9.95 1.64 -1.13
CA HIS A 29 -8.85 1.85 -2.05
C HIS A 29 -7.54 1.66 -1.30
N ILE A 30 -6.59 0.98 -1.94
CA ILE A 30 -5.24 0.79 -1.43
C ILE A 30 -4.30 1.34 -2.49
N TYR A 31 -3.52 2.34 -2.11
CA TYR A 31 -2.50 2.94 -2.94
C TYR A 31 -1.15 2.86 -2.23
N VAL A 32 -0.15 2.36 -2.93
CA VAL A 32 1.24 2.32 -2.46
C VAL A 32 2.13 2.73 -3.61
N SER A 33 3.02 3.70 -3.39
CA SER A 33 3.95 4.20 -4.42
C SER A 33 5.28 4.60 -3.80
N ASP A 34 6.40 4.46 -4.52
CA ASP A 34 7.71 5.08 -4.18
C ASP A 34 7.93 6.42 -4.91
N ASP A 35 6.99 6.82 -5.76
CA ASP A 35 6.95 8.14 -6.40
C ASP A 35 5.98 9.07 -5.65
N HIS A 36 6.48 9.71 -4.58
CA HIS A 36 5.63 10.46 -3.64
C HIS A 36 6.28 11.71 -3.01
N GLY A 37 7.44 12.18 -3.50
CA GLY A 37 8.05 13.44 -3.04
C GLY A 37 8.58 13.49 -1.60
N HIS A 38 8.40 12.44 -0.76
CA HIS A 38 8.88 12.39 0.63
C HIS A 38 10.38 12.06 0.77
N GLY A 39 11.17 12.27 -0.29
CA GLY A 39 12.60 12.01 -0.31
C GLY A 39 12.98 10.52 -0.28
N LEU A 40 14.28 10.26 -0.19
CA LEU A 40 14.85 8.91 -0.21
C LEU A 40 14.77 8.23 1.17
N ALA A 41 14.86 6.89 1.15
CA ALA A 41 14.99 6.09 2.37
C ALA A 41 16.22 6.50 3.20
N LYS A 42 16.12 6.38 4.53
CA LYS A 42 17.21 6.69 5.46
C LYS A 42 18.35 5.68 5.38
N GLU A 43 18.01 4.41 5.19
CA GLU A 43 18.96 3.31 5.14
C GLU A 43 19.20 2.82 3.71
N LYS A 44 20.44 2.45 3.42
CA LYS A 44 20.83 1.91 2.12
C LYS A 44 20.16 0.54 1.90
N GLY A 45 19.57 0.35 0.72
CA GLY A 45 18.91 -0.90 0.36
C GLY A 45 17.42 -0.96 0.74
N LEU A 46 16.88 0.11 1.32
CA LEU A 46 15.44 0.32 1.47
C LEU A 46 14.92 1.33 0.44
N ILE A 47 13.63 1.26 0.18
CA ILE A 47 12.88 2.18 -0.68
C ILE A 47 11.79 2.82 0.19
N ARG A 48 11.68 4.15 0.17
CA ARG A 48 10.57 4.81 0.85
C ARG A 48 9.33 4.62 0.00
N TYR A 49 8.25 4.15 0.63
CA TYR A 49 6.95 4.09 0.00
C TYR A 49 5.97 4.97 0.78
N TRP A 50 5.17 5.71 0.05
CA TRP A 50 3.92 6.29 0.51
C TRP A 50 2.82 5.24 0.43
N MET A 51 1.99 5.19 1.46
CA MET A 51 0.94 4.19 1.63
C MET A 51 -0.34 4.89 2.08
N GLU A 52 -1.42 4.61 1.38
CA GLU A 52 -2.74 5.13 1.68
C GLU A 52 -3.78 4.02 1.56
N VAL A 53 -4.66 3.95 2.56
CA VAL A 53 -5.86 3.11 2.57
C VAL A 53 -7.03 3.97 2.99
N TRP A 54 -8.05 4.08 2.15
CA TRP A 54 -9.23 4.87 2.43
C TRP A 54 -10.49 4.24 1.86
N ASN A 55 -11.62 4.54 2.48
CA ASN A 55 -12.91 4.00 2.08
C ASN A 55 -13.54 4.89 0.99
N TRP A 56 -13.85 4.29 -0.17
CA TRP A 56 -14.45 5.00 -1.32
C TRP A 56 -15.82 5.60 -1.03
N GLY A 57 -16.59 4.98 -0.12
CA GLY A 57 -17.97 5.35 0.14
C GLY A 57 -18.13 6.58 1.05
N ASN A 58 -17.17 6.82 1.93
CA ASN A 58 -17.25 7.92 2.90
C ASN A 58 -15.98 8.81 2.95
N GLY A 59 -14.93 8.46 2.21
CA GLY A 59 -13.67 9.21 2.17
C GLY A 59 -12.82 9.11 3.44
N ILE A 60 -13.18 8.26 4.40
CA ILE A 60 -12.41 8.09 5.64
C ILE A 60 -11.11 7.35 5.33
N CYS A 61 -10.00 7.93 5.81
CA CYS A 61 -8.68 7.35 5.70
C CYS A 61 -8.39 6.44 6.90
N ASP A 62 -8.15 5.16 6.62
CA ASP A 62 -7.81 4.16 7.63
C ASP A 62 -6.29 4.09 7.87
N CYS A 63 -5.49 4.47 6.85
CA CYS A 63 -4.03 4.52 6.93
C CYS A 63 -3.49 5.54 5.93
N GLN A 64 -2.63 6.46 6.38
CA GLN A 64 -1.86 7.37 5.52
C GLN A 64 -0.49 7.58 6.17
N THR A 65 0.56 7.05 5.54
CA THR A 65 1.91 7.07 6.11
C THR A 65 2.97 6.90 5.02
N TRP A 66 4.23 7.12 5.37
CA TRP A 66 5.38 6.69 4.58
C TRP A 66 6.35 5.88 5.44
N GLU A 67 6.85 4.78 4.89
CA GLU A 67 7.87 3.95 5.56
C GLU A 67 8.93 3.47 4.57
N ASP A 68 10.13 3.25 5.11
CA ASP A 68 11.25 2.68 4.36
C ASP A 68 11.10 1.15 4.35
N CYS A 69 10.74 0.59 3.20
CA CYS A 69 10.45 -0.83 3.02
C CYS A 69 11.50 -1.52 2.13
N LYS A 70 11.62 -2.85 2.26
CA LYS A 70 12.51 -3.66 1.43
C LYS A 70 12.04 -3.75 -0.03
N ASP A 71 10.73 -3.80 -0.22
CA ASP A 71 10.07 -3.90 -1.52
C ASP A 71 8.59 -3.49 -1.41
N ILE A 72 7.90 -3.47 -2.56
CA ILE A 72 6.48 -3.14 -2.65
C ILE A 72 5.58 -4.11 -1.86
N ASN A 73 5.94 -5.40 -1.74
CA ASN A 73 5.11 -6.36 -1.00
C ASN A 73 5.16 -6.09 0.50
N HIS A 74 6.33 -5.72 1.01
CA HIS A 74 6.48 -5.28 2.40
C HIS A 74 5.70 -4.00 2.66
N ALA A 75 5.73 -3.03 1.74
CA ALA A 75 4.95 -1.79 1.85
C ALA A 75 3.43 -2.06 1.81
N ILE A 76 2.95 -2.92 0.93
CA ILE A 76 1.53 -3.33 0.90
C ILE A 76 1.13 -4.02 2.21
N TYR A 77 2.00 -4.88 2.76
CA TYR A 77 1.74 -5.51 4.06
C TYR A 77 1.62 -4.46 5.17
N LYS A 78 2.51 -3.47 5.20
CA LYS A 78 2.48 -2.34 6.14
C LYS A 78 1.24 -1.48 6.01
N ALA A 79 0.79 -1.20 4.78
CA ALA A 79 -0.48 -0.52 4.54
C ALA A 79 -1.66 -1.29 5.14
N PHE A 80 -1.69 -2.62 4.98
CA PHE A 80 -2.71 -3.49 5.58
C PHE A 80 -2.61 -3.55 7.11
N GLU A 81 -1.40 -3.55 7.67
CA GLU A 81 -1.16 -3.50 9.12
C GLU A 81 -1.71 -2.18 9.70
N GLY A 82 -1.36 -1.04 9.11
CA GLY A 82 -1.82 0.28 9.55
C GLY A 82 -3.33 0.47 9.45
N ALA A 83 -3.97 -0.11 8.42
CA ALA A 83 -5.42 -0.08 8.23
C ALA A 83 -6.18 -1.15 9.04
N CYS A 84 -5.52 -1.89 9.95
CA CYS A 84 -6.12 -2.98 10.74
C CYS A 84 -6.80 -4.09 9.91
N LEU A 85 -6.22 -4.44 8.75
CA LEU A 85 -6.80 -5.41 7.79
C LEU A 85 -6.21 -6.82 7.87
N LEU A 86 -5.23 -7.08 8.74
CA LEU A 86 -4.53 -8.39 8.83
C LEU A 86 -5.31 -9.46 9.61
#